data_AF-A0A2K8YSG2-F1
#
_entry.id   AF-A0A2K8YSG2-F1
#
_cell.length_a   1.000
_cell.length_b   1.000
_cell.length_c   1.000
_cell.angle_alpha   90.00
_cell.angle_beta   90.00
_cell.angle_gamma   90.00
#
_symmetry.space_group_name_H-M   'P 1'
#
loop_
_entity.id
_entity.type
_entity.pdbx_description
1 polymer ?
#
loop_
_entity_poly.entity_id
_entity_poly.type
_entity_poly.pdbx_seq_one_letter_code
_entity_poly.pdbx_strand_id
1 'polypeptide(L)' 'MNRLPTRDELEETVEASLTQAGLWCEVKDDFKKSALTLSGGQQQLLCIARASAIKPAVLLLDEPTLGLGRNR' A
#
# COMPACT_ATOMS: atom_id res chain seq x y z
N MET A 1 19.93 16.42 10.29
CA MET A 1 20.46 15.14 9.79
C MET A 1 19.31 14.15 9.75
N ASN A 2 18.98 13.62 8.58
CA ASN A 2 17.95 12.57 8.48
C ASN A 2 18.64 11.22 8.61
N ARG A 3 18.31 10.43 9.64
CA ARG A 3 18.82 9.06 9.74
C ARG A 3 18.06 8.16 8.78
N LEU A 4 18.73 7.13 8.27
CA LEU A 4 18.03 6.07 7.55
C LEU A 4 17.18 5.26 8.54
N PRO A 5 15.94 4.88 8.17
CA PRO A 5 15.13 3.98 8.99
C PRO A 5 15.80 2.61 9.10
N THR A 6 15.61 1.97 10.24
CA THR A 6 16.01 0.57 10.46
C THR A 6 15.11 -0.36 9.66
N ARG A 7 15.51 -1.63 9.52
CA ARG A 7 14.67 -2.62 8.84
C ARG A 7 13.31 -2.80 9.53
N ASP A 8 13.30 -2.87 10.85
CA ASP A 8 12.07 -3.05 11.63
C ASP A 8 11.11 -1.88 11.43
N GLU A 9 11.62 -0.63 11.36
CA GLU A 9 10.81 0.56 11.07
C GLU A 9 10.26 0.57 9.64
N LEU A 10 11.04 0.05 8.68
CA LEU A 10 10.59 -0.11 7.30
C LEU A 10 9.48 -1.16 7.22
N GLU A 11 9.63 -2.31 7.89
CA GLU A 11 8.63 -3.37 7.94
C GLU A 11 7.33 -2.87 8.58
N GLU A 12 7.41 -2.15 9.70
CA GLU A 12 6.25 -1.52 10.35
C GLU A 12 5.54 -0.53 9.41
N THR A 13 6.32 0.29 8.68
CA THR A 13 5.75 1.25 7.72
C THR A 13 5.07 0.55 6.54
N VAL A 14 5.64 -0.55 6.06
CA VAL A 14 5.08 -1.37 4.97
C VAL A 14 3.76 -2.00 5.43
N GLU A 15 3.74 -2.65 6.59
CA GLU A 15 2.54 -3.28 7.14
C GLU A 15 1.43 -2.23 7.41
N ALA A 16 1.78 -1.11 8.04
CA ALA A 16 0.82 -0.04 8.33
C ALA A 16 0.20 0.54 7.06
N SER A 17 1.03 0.84 6.04
CA SER A 17 0.54 1.43 4.78
C SER A 17 -0.31 0.47 3.96
N LEU A 18 0.05 -0.82 3.91
CA LEU A 18 -0.75 -1.86 3.25
C LEU A 18 -2.06 -2.13 3.99
N THR A 19 -2.05 -2.09 5.33
CA THR A 19 -3.25 -2.24 6.16
C THR A 19 -4.20 -1.07 5.96
N GLN A 20 -3.69 0.16 5.94
CA GLN A 20 -4.49 1.36 5.69
C GLN A 20 -5.13 1.35 4.30
N ALA A 21 -4.44 0.81 3.30
CA ALA A 21 -4.98 0.62 1.96
C ALA A 21 -5.90 -0.61 1.83
N GLY A 22 -6.07 -1.42 2.88
CA GLY A 22 -6.90 -2.63 2.84
C GLY A 22 -6.35 -3.74 1.94
N LEU A 23 -5.02 -3.81 1.77
CA LEU A 23 -4.32 -4.78 0.90
C LEU A 23 -3.48 -5.80 1.69
N TRP A 24 -3.31 -5.61 3.01
CA TRP A 24 -2.42 -6.43 3.82
C TRP A 24 -2.72 -7.93 3.75
N CYS A 25 -3.98 -8.32 3.90
CA CYS A 25 -4.40 -9.72 3.93
C CYS A 25 -4.08 -10.46 2.62
N GLU A 26 -4.05 -9.74 1.51
CA GLU A 26 -3.88 -10.23 0.16
C GLU A 26 -2.41 -10.45 -0.21
N VAL A 27 -1.48 -9.74 0.44
CA VAL A 27 -0.05 -9.72 0.05
C VAL A 27 0.90 -10.20 1.14
N LYS A 28 0.48 -10.24 2.42
CA LYS A 28 1.33 -10.59 3.57
C LYS A 28 2.07 -11.92 3.44
N ASP A 29 1.48 -12.88 2.72
CA ASP A 29 2.00 -14.25 2.64
C ASP A 29 3.07 -14.40 1.55
N ASP A 30 3.14 -13.49 0.56
CA ASP A 30 4.15 -13.55 -0.51
C ASP A 30 4.50 -12.17 -1.11
N PHE A 31 5.48 -11.50 -0.52
CA PHE A 31 6.05 -10.25 -1.03
C PHE A 31 6.95 -10.41 -2.27
N LYS A 32 7.34 -11.64 -2.64
CA LYS A 32 8.18 -11.90 -3.82
C LYS A 32 7.34 -12.02 -5.09
N LYS A 33 6.03 -12.18 -4.96
CA LYS A 33 5.11 -12.20 -6.08
C LYS A 33 5.12 -10.87 -6.81
N SER A 34 5.10 -10.92 -8.15
CA SER A 34 5.01 -9.72 -8.96
C SER A 34 3.70 -8.98 -8.71
N ALA A 35 3.78 -7.67 -8.45
CA ALA A 35 2.63 -6.78 -8.27
C ALA A 35 1.72 -6.71 -9.52
N LEU A 36 2.23 -7.07 -10.71
CA LEU A 36 1.44 -7.15 -11.94
C LEU A 36 0.38 -8.27 -11.91
N THR A 37 0.50 -9.21 -10.98
CA THR A 37 -0.48 -10.29 -10.80
C THR A 37 -1.68 -9.90 -9.95
N LEU A 38 -1.64 -8.72 -9.30
CA LEU A 38 -2.77 -8.16 -8.56
C LEU A 38 -3.87 -7.72 -9.53
N SER A 39 -5.12 -7.77 -9.09
CA SER A 39 -6.23 -7.17 -9.85
C SER A 39 -6.02 -5.66 -10.02
N GLY A 40 -6.67 -5.04 -11.01
CA GLY A 40 -6.55 -3.59 -11.24
C GLY A 40 -6.85 -2.75 -9.98
N GLY A 41 -7.91 -3.11 -9.24
CA GLY A 41 -8.24 -2.46 -7.97
C GLY A 41 -7.16 -2.66 -6.89
N GLN A 42 -6.61 -3.87 -6.74
CA GLN A 42 -5.52 -4.13 -5.81
C GLN A 42 -4.23 -3.39 -6.18
N GLN A 43 -3.91 -3.25 -7.47
CA GLN A 43 -2.77 -2.43 -7.92
C GLN A 43 -2.98 -0.96 -7.54
N GLN A 44 -4.22 -0.47 -7.62
CA GLN A 44 -4.59 0.88 -7.19
C GLN A 44 -4.42 1.05 -5.67
N LEU A 45 -4.89 0.08 -4.87
CA LEU A 45 -4.66 0.06 -3.42
C LEU A 45 -3.17 0.02 -3.07
N LEU A 46 -2.36 -0.72 -3.82
CA LEU A 46 -0.90 -0.73 -3.65
C LEU A 46 -0.28 0.64 -3.93
N CYS A 47 -0.75 1.35 -4.96
CA CYS A 47 -0.33 2.72 -5.23
C CYS A 47 -0.70 3.67 -4.08
N ILE A 48 -1.89 3.53 -3.49
CA ILE A 48 -2.33 4.29 -2.33
C ILE A 48 -1.46 3.98 -1.11
N ALA A 49 -1.20 2.70 -0.82
CA ALA A 49 -0.30 2.28 0.27
C ALA A 49 1.07 2.94 0.12
N ARG A 50 1.66 2.89 -1.07
CA ARG A 50 2.98 3.50 -1.34
C ARG A 50 2.97 5.01 -1.13
N ALA A 51 1.92 5.70 -1.57
CA ALA A 51 1.80 7.15 -1.35
C ALA A 51 1.58 7.50 0.13
N SER A 52 0.86 6.65 0.88
CA SER A 52 0.60 6.83 2.30
C SER A 52 1.83 6.54 3.18
N ALA A 53 2.73 5.64 2.75
CA ALA A 53 3.92 5.24 3.50
C ALA A 53 4.85 6.41 3.87
N ILE A 54 4.89 7.46 3.05
CA ILE A 54 5.69 8.67 3.33
C ILE A 54 4.98 9.68 4.24
N LYS A 55 3.79 9.33 4.76
CA LYS A 55 2.97 10.13 5.69
C LYS A 55 2.80 11.59 5.21
N PRO A 56 2.27 11.80 3.98
CA PRO A 56 2.08 13.16 3.46
C PRO A 56 1.03 13.91 4.30
N ALA A 57 1.19 15.22 4.45
CA ALA A 57 0.19 16.05 5.13
C ALA A 57 -1.15 16.09 4.38
N VAL A 58 -1.09 16.02 3.04
CA VAL A 58 -2.26 15.95 2.15
C VAL A 58 -1.93 15.00 1.00
N LEU A 59 -2.87 14.11 0.68
CA LEU A 59 -2.81 13.23 -0.49
C LEU A 59 -4.04 13.50 -1.37
N LEU A 60 -3.82 14.03 -2.57
CA LEU A 60 -4.88 14.24 -3.57
C LEU A 60 -4.83 13.10 -4.58
N LEU A 61 -5.97 12.45 -4.80
CA LEU A 61 -6.12 11.35 -5.75
C LEU A 61 -7.26 11.70 -6.70
N ASP A 62 -7.05 11.42 -7.99
CA ASP A 62 -8.10 11.53 -9.00
C ASP A 62 -8.74 10.16 -9.22
N GLU A 63 -10.07 10.09 -9.14
CA GLU A 63 -10.86 8.85 -9.30
C GLU A 63 -10.33 7.61 -8.53
N PRO A 64 -9.98 7.70 -7.22
CA PRO A 64 -9.30 6.62 -6.50
C PRO A 64 -10.14 5.36 -6.29
N THR A 65 -11.45 5.44 -6.48
CA THR A 65 -12.38 4.33 -6.31
C THR A 65 -12.78 3.65 -7.62
N LEU A 66 -12.33 4.17 -8.76
CA LEU A 66 -12.69 3.64 -10.07
C LEU A 66 -12.04 2.26 -10.27
N GLY A 67 -12.85 1.21 -10.39
CA GLY A 67 -12.37 -0.17 -10.51
C GLY A 67 -12.22 -0.92 -9.18
N LEU A 68 -12.52 -0.28 -8.04
CA LEU A 68 -12.68 -0.97 -6.76
C LEU A 68 -14.09 -1.59 -6.67
N GLY A 69 -14.17 -2.92 -6.76
CA GLY A 69 -15.39 -3.66 -6.39
C GLY A 69 -15.52 -3.73 -4.86
N ARG A 70 -16.75 -3.83 -4.33
CA ARG A 70 -16.96 -4.14 -2.90
C ARG A 70 -16.35 -5.51 -2.60
N ASN A 71 -15.29 -5.56 -1.79
CA ASN A 71 -14.85 -6.78 -1.14
C ASN A 71 -16.03 -7.31 -0.29
N ARG A 72 -16.63 -8.42 -0.72
CA ARG A 72 -17.49 -9.28 0.09
C ARG A 72 -16.77 -10.59 0.32
#